data_AF-A0A5Y8SYA2-F1
#
_entry.id   AF-A0A5Y8SYA2-F1
#
_cell.length_a   1.000
_cell.length_b   1.000
_cell.length_c   1.000
_cell.angle_alpha   90.00
_cell.angle_beta   90.00
_cell.angle_gamma   90.00
#
_symmetry.space_group_name_H-M   'P 1'
#
loop_
_entity.id
_entity.type
_entity.pdbx_description
1 polymer ?
#
loop_
_entity_poly.entity_id
_entity_poly.type
_entity_poly.pdbx_seq_one_letter_code
_entity_poly.pdbx_strand_id
1 'polypeptide(L)'
;MVIGKVIHKYGSFFPDFDEIFYNLGYDGICFDEKSDIKLFLQIPNLKKTDILEYFEDHFLGSIFEDACEFNDLDCPLFYTEDENLKNSIKPNYNSEYVSIIGQLFLAGYIDFGITPRSEDKYTRTDYPTNLSYYKEDKYQAWIYFRDNFFYTNAFLKGYYDDILIYKGKEYTANTLPKLKKGETIHSTMHSAASWDMPRYWSGYNIWVTRTQKGTKYLREILEPRVYNKYKDLEVEIDDKGNVLRWIGEINRDKKY
;
A
#
# COMPACT_ATOMS: atom_id res chain seq x y z
N MET A 1 -28.60 3.60 -11.08
CA MET A 1 -28.73 3.80 -9.62
C MET A 1 -28.66 2.44 -8.96
N VAL A 2 -27.75 2.26 -8.02
CA VAL A 2 -27.47 0.99 -7.33
C VAL A 2 -27.38 1.26 -5.84
N ILE A 3 -27.96 0.36 -5.05
CA ILE A 3 -27.75 0.29 -3.61
C ILE A 3 -26.80 -0.89 -3.37
N GLY A 4 -25.73 -0.64 -2.65
CA GLY A 4 -24.70 -1.64 -2.36
C GLY A 4 -24.21 -1.54 -0.93
N LYS A 5 -23.68 -2.65 -0.44
CA LYS A 5 -23.08 -2.75 0.88
C LYS A 5 -21.72 -2.07 0.92
N VAL A 6 -21.40 -1.48 2.06
CA VAL A 6 -20.07 -0.93 2.32
C VAL A 6 -19.04 -2.02 2.46
N ILE A 7 -19.40 -3.17 3.02
CA ILE A 7 -18.49 -4.30 3.20
C ILE A 7 -19.24 -5.63 3.15
N HIS A 8 -18.58 -6.65 2.60
CA HIS A 8 -19.02 -8.04 2.70
C HIS A 8 -18.11 -8.81 3.67
N LYS A 9 -18.58 -9.96 4.17
CA LYS A 9 -17.88 -10.73 5.23
C LYS A 9 -16.43 -11.11 4.88
N TYR A 10 -16.10 -11.23 3.59
CA TYR A 10 -14.79 -11.66 3.11
C TYR A 10 -14.35 -10.85 1.87
N GLY A 11 -14.53 -9.53 1.89
CA GLY A 11 -14.27 -8.70 0.71
C GLY A 11 -13.68 -7.34 1.02
N SER A 12 -13.26 -6.66 -0.04
CA SER A 12 -12.91 -5.25 -0.08
C SER A 12 -14.11 -4.38 0.34
N PHE A 13 -13.83 -3.09 0.55
CA PHE A 13 -14.89 -2.11 0.70
C PHE A 13 -15.63 -1.94 -0.64
N PHE A 14 -16.91 -1.59 -0.58
CA PHE A 14 -17.74 -1.25 -1.76
C PHE A 14 -17.75 -2.27 -2.92
N PRO A 15 -17.77 -3.59 -2.68
CA PRO A 15 -17.61 -4.58 -3.75
C PRO A 15 -18.81 -4.68 -4.70
N ASP A 16 -19.93 -4.01 -4.36
CA ASP A 16 -21.13 -3.98 -5.20
C ASP A 16 -21.05 -2.87 -6.29
N PHE A 17 -19.98 -2.07 -6.32
CA PHE A 17 -19.85 -0.90 -7.20
C PHE A 17 -18.76 -1.05 -8.28
N ASP A 18 -18.05 -2.18 -8.33
CA ASP A 18 -16.98 -2.46 -9.29
C ASP A 18 -17.38 -2.15 -10.74
N GLU A 19 -18.57 -2.59 -11.18
CA GLU A 19 -19.07 -2.36 -12.54
C GLU A 19 -19.39 -0.88 -12.81
N ILE A 20 -19.92 -0.15 -11.82
CA ILE A 20 -20.18 1.29 -11.96
C ILE A 20 -18.86 2.03 -12.12
N PHE A 21 -17.86 1.70 -11.28
CA PHE A 21 -16.56 2.33 -11.38
C PHE A 21 -15.88 1.99 -12.71
N TYR A 22 -15.91 0.74 -13.14
CA TYR A 22 -15.39 0.36 -14.46
C TYR A 22 -16.02 1.18 -15.61
N ASN A 23 -17.34 1.35 -15.61
CA ASN A 23 -18.05 2.08 -16.66
C ASN A 23 -17.80 3.60 -16.66
N LEU A 24 -17.34 4.17 -15.54
CA LEU A 24 -16.97 5.59 -15.45
C LEU A 24 -15.55 5.86 -15.97
N GLY A 25 -14.88 4.86 -16.55
CA GLY A 25 -13.53 4.98 -17.08
C GLY A 25 -12.45 4.86 -16.01
N TYR A 26 -12.76 4.23 -14.87
CA TYR A 26 -11.75 3.83 -13.89
C TYR A 26 -11.14 2.49 -14.37
N ASP A 27 -9.97 2.53 -15.00
CA ASP A 27 -9.33 1.35 -15.61
C ASP A 27 -8.85 0.32 -14.57
N GLY A 28 -9.34 -0.91 -14.70
CA GLY A 28 -9.33 -1.99 -13.70
C GLY A 28 -8.01 -2.70 -13.38
N ILE A 29 -6.89 -1.99 -13.21
CA ILE A 29 -5.64 -2.59 -12.69
C ILE A 29 -5.09 -1.87 -11.44
N CYS A 30 -5.51 -0.63 -11.15
CA CYS A 30 -5.00 0.13 -9.99
C CYS A 30 -6.04 1.08 -9.35
N PHE A 31 -7.34 0.79 -9.49
CA PHE A 31 -8.40 1.82 -9.31
C PHE A 31 -9.61 1.44 -8.45
N ASP A 32 -9.69 0.24 -7.87
CA ASP A 32 -10.77 -0.04 -6.91
C ASP A 32 -10.57 0.79 -5.62
N GLU A 33 -9.34 0.87 -5.11
CA GLU A 33 -9.09 1.38 -3.76
C GLU A 33 -9.06 2.92 -3.64
N LYS A 34 -8.72 3.65 -4.72
CA LYS A 34 -8.78 5.12 -4.77
C LYS A 34 -10.23 5.64 -4.77
N SER A 35 -11.13 4.89 -5.38
CA SER A 35 -12.55 5.19 -5.39
C SER A 35 -13.17 4.79 -4.05
N ASP A 36 -12.73 3.67 -3.49
CA ASP A 36 -13.14 3.19 -2.17
C ASP A 36 -12.79 4.16 -1.07
N ILE A 37 -11.55 4.65 -0.98
CA ILE A 37 -11.20 5.65 0.04
C ILE A 37 -12.02 6.93 -0.13
N LYS A 38 -12.27 7.38 -1.36
CA LYS A 38 -13.08 8.58 -1.63
C LYS A 38 -14.53 8.38 -1.20
N LEU A 39 -15.08 7.18 -1.40
CA LEU A 39 -16.43 6.84 -0.99
C LEU A 39 -16.52 6.62 0.53
N PHE A 40 -15.52 5.95 1.12
CA PHE A 40 -15.37 5.75 2.55
C PHE A 40 -15.33 7.07 3.31
N LEU A 41 -14.58 8.06 2.80
CA LEU A 41 -14.49 9.39 3.40
C LEU A 41 -15.80 10.19 3.35
N GLN A 42 -16.78 9.78 2.55
CA GLN A 42 -18.12 10.40 2.49
C GLN A 42 -19.10 9.80 3.50
N ILE A 43 -18.71 8.77 4.24
CA ILE A 43 -19.56 8.18 5.30
C ILE A 43 -19.90 9.26 6.34
N PRO A 44 -21.19 9.46 6.68
CA PRO A 44 -21.59 10.46 7.66
C PRO A 44 -21.05 10.12 9.05
N ASN A 45 -20.59 11.13 9.78
CA ASN A 45 -20.07 11.00 11.14
C ASN A 45 -18.81 10.10 11.28
N LEU A 46 -18.03 9.95 10.21
CA LEU A 46 -16.75 9.25 10.24
C LEU A 46 -15.77 9.94 11.20
N LYS A 47 -15.09 9.17 12.06
CA LYS A 47 -14.04 9.66 12.95
C LYS A 47 -12.67 9.44 12.34
N LYS A 48 -11.68 10.22 12.78
CA LYS A 48 -10.27 9.98 12.42
C LYS A 48 -9.83 8.55 12.69
N THR A 49 -10.24 7.96 13.81
CA THR A 49 -9.93 6.56 14.15
C THR A 49 -10.47 5.57 13.14
N ASP A 50 -11.59 5.88 12.48
CA ASP A 50 -12.21 5.01 11.48
C ASP A 50 -11.39 5.00 10.20
N ILE A 51 -10.82 6.16 9.84
CA ILE A 51 -9.93 6.34 8.70
C ILE A 51 -8.59 5.64 8.93
N LEU A 52 -8.00 5.78 10.12
CA LEU A 52 -6.75 5.10 10.47
C LEU A 52 -6.92 3.57 10.51
N GLU A 53 -8.06 3.09 10.99
CA GLU A 53 -8.38 1.66 10.99
C GLU A 53 -8.59 1.12 9.57
N TYR A 54 -9.26 1.88 8.69
CA TYR A 54 -9.36 1.54 7.27
C TYR A 54 -7.96 1.39 6.65
N PHE A 55 -7.05 2.34 6.86
CA PHE A 55 -5.67 2.22 6.37
C PHE A 55 -4.92 1.01 6.88
N GLU A 56 -5.10 0.67 8.16
CA GLU A 56 -4.46 -0.50 8.74
C GLU A 56 -4.95 -1.80 8.11
N ASP A 57 -6.28 -1.93 7.95
CA ASP A 57 -6.95 -3.08 7.33
C ASP A 57 -6.55 -3.22 5.87
N HIS A 58 -6.62 -2.10 5.15
CA HIS A 58 -6.22 -1.94 3.77
C HIS A 58 -4.79 -2.40 3.52
N PHE A 59 -3.81 -1.77 4.19
CA PHE A 59 -2.40 -2.08 3.97
C PHE A 59 -2.07 -3.54 4.28
N LEU A 60 -2.61 -4.10 5.36
CA LEU A 60 -2.39 -5.52 5.70
C LEU A 60 -3.10 -6.48 4.75
N GLY A 61 -4.27 -6.09 4.23
CA GLY A 61 -5.07 -6.82 3.26
C GLY A 61 -4.41 -6.90 1.89
N SER A 62 -3.78 -5.80 1.44
CA SER A 62 -3.13 -5.72 0.12
C SER A 62 -1.83 -6.52 0.01
N ILE A 63 -1.26 -7.01 1.12
CA ILE A 63 -0.08 -7.90 1.08
C ILE A 63 -0.50 -9.29 0.58
N PHE A 64 -0.32 -9.52 -0.72
CA PHE A 64 -0.65 -10.76 -1.43
C PHE A 64 0.09 -11.98 -0.87
N GLU A 65 -0.59 -13.11 -0.67
CA GLU A 65 0.00 -14.42 -0.29
C GLU A 65 1.20 -14.34 0.69
N ASP A 66 1.05 -13.47 1.70
CA ASP A 66 2.04 -13.13 2.75
C ASP A 66 3.30 -12.35 2.31
N ALA A 67 3.51 -12.04 1.02
CA ALA A 67 4.44 -11.00 0.56
C ALA A 67 4.28 -10.58 -0.91
N CYS A 68 4.67 -9.34 -1.20
CA CYS A 68 4.74 -8.79 -2.56
C CYS A 68 5.84 -7.71 -2.68
N GLU A 69 6.15 -7.29 -3.90
CA GLU A 69 6.94 -6.07 -4.13
C GLU A 69 6.14 -4.88 -3.59
N PHE A 70 6.81 -3.87 -3.05
CA PHE A 70 6.10 -2.70 -2.55
C PHE A 70 5.34 -1.97 -3.68
N ASN A 71 5.81 -2.07 -4.92
CA ASN A 71 5.11 -1.55 -6.09
C ASN A 71 3.78 -2.27 -6.38
N ASP A 72 3.67 -3.53 -5.96
CA ASP A 72 2.43 -4.31 -6.11
C ASP A 72 1.42 -3.99 -5.00
N LEU A 73 1.84 -3.27 -3.96
CA LEU A 73 0.90 -2.72 -2.99
C LEU A 73 0.16 -1.55 -3.62
N ASP A 74 -1.16 -1.64 -3.61
CA ASP A 74 -1.98 -0.48 -3.84
C ASP A 74 -2.05 0.36 -2.54
N CYS A 75 -1.60 1.61 -2.68
CA CYS A 75 -1.47 2.58 -1.61
C CYS A 75 -2.14 3.86 -2.08
N PRO A 76 -3.48 3.93 -2.06
CA PRO A 76 -4.26 4.92 -2.80
C PRO A 76 -3.91 6.38 -2.44
N LEU A 77 -3.42 6.61 -1.22
CA LEU A 77 -2.97 7.90 -0.72
C LEU A 77 -1.65 8.41 -1.31
N PHE A 78 -0.72 7.54 -1.69
CA PHE A 78 0.56 7.98 -2.25
C PHE A 78 0.45 8.39 -3.72
N TYR A 79 -0.59 7.93 -4.42
CA TYR A 79 -0.81 8.15 -5.85
C TYR A 79 -1.97 9.11 -6.16
N THR A 80 -2.52 9.81 -5.16
CA THR A 80 -3.66 10.71 -5.37
C THR A 80 -3.23 12.03 -6.01
N GLU A 81 -3.91 12.47 -7.08
CA GLU A 81 -3.65 13.77 -7.71
C GLU A 81 -4.36 14.95 -7.04
N ASP A 82 -5.23 14.68 -6.08
CA ASP A 82 -5.98 15.70 -5.37
C ASP A 82 -5.03 16.59 -4.56
N GLU A 83 -4.84 17.84 -4.98
CA GLU A 83 -3.94 18.78 -4.30
C GLU A 83 -4.28 19.01 -2.82
N ASN A 84 -5.54 18.80 -2.41
CA ASN A 84 -5.95 18.83 -1.00
C ASN A 84 -5.34 17.66 -0.21
N LEU A 85 -5.03 16.55 -0.88
CA LEU A 85 -4.31 15.39 -0.34
C LEU A 85 -2.81 15.42 -0.68
N LYS A 86 -2.38 16.06 -1.78
CA LYS A 86 -1.02 15.96 -2.35
C LYS A 86 0.00 16.95 -1.76
N ASN A 87 -0.37 18.20 -1.43
CA ASN A 87 0.61 19.29 -1.26
C ASN A 87 0.42 20.20 -0.03
N SER A 88 0.04 19.63 1.12
CA SER A 88 -0.20 20.42 2.32
C SER A 88 0.60 19.93 3.53
N ILE A 89 1.33 20.85 4.18
CA ILE A 89 1.95 20.69 5.52
C ILE A 89 0.86 20.72 6.64
N LYS A 90 -0.44 20.83 6.28
CA LYS A 90 -1.59 20.48 7.13
C LYS A 90 -2.02 19.04 6.82
N PRO A 91 -2.44 18.25 7.83
CA PRO A 91 -2.41 16.79 7.79
C PRO A 91 -3.17 16.23 6.57
N ASN A 92 -2.41 15.78 5.57
CA ASN A 92 -2.84 14.75 4.67
C ASN A 92 -2.55 13.41 5.35
N TYR A 93 -3.42 12.43 5.12
CA TYR A 93 -3.33 11.13 5.75
C TYR A 93 -2.06 10.34 5.39
N ASN A 94 -1.22 10.83 4.47
CA ASN A 94 0.03 10.20 4.04
C ASN A 94 0.99 10.00 5.21
N SER A 95 1.15 11.02 6.06
CA SER A 95 2.03 10.91 7.24
C SER A 95 1.47 9.91 8.27
N GLU A 96 0.15 9.89 8.45
CA GLU A 96 -0.51 8.88 9.28
C GLU A 96 -0.42 7.48 8.67
N TYR A 97 -0.47 7.34 7.35
CA TYR A 97 -0.36 6.07 6.67
C TYR A 97 1.05 5.48 6.80
N VAL A 98 2.08 6.30 6.56
CA VAL A 98 3.48 5.93 6.86
C VAL A 98 3.64 5.57 8.35
N SER A 99 2.98 6.31 9.25
CA SER A 99 3.00 5.98 10.68
C SER A 99 2.35 4.64 10.99
N ILE A 100 1.22 4.28 10.34
CA ILE A 100 0.57 2.98 10.49
C ILE A 100 1.50 1.86 10.02
N ILE A 101 2.08 1.99 8.82
CA ILE A 101 3.07 1.04 8.28
C ILE A 101 4.22 0.86 9.28
N GLY A 102 4.73 1.95 9.84
CA GLY A 102 5.76 1.92 10.88
C GLY A 102 5.33 1.19 12.15
N GLN A 103 4.13 1.46 12.64
CA GLN A 103 3.59 0.77 13.83
C GLN A 103 3.42 -0.73 13.58
N LEU A 104 2.93 -1.13 12.41
CA LEU A 104 2.82 -2.52 12.00
C LEU A 104 4.20 -3.20 11.97
N PHE A 105 5.21 -2.53 11.40
CA PHE A 105 6.58 -3.03 11.35
C PHE A 105 7.20 -3.19 12.74
N LEU A 106 7.11 -2.14 13.57
CA LEU A 106 7.64 -2.10 14.93
C LEU A 106 6.97 -3.14 15.83
N ALA A 107 5.66 -3.36 15.66
CA ALA A 107 4.93 -4.41 16.35
C ALA A 107 5.24 -5.83 15.84
N GLY A 108 5.97 -5.96 14.72
CA GLY A 108 6.32 -7.23 14.09
C GLY A 108 5.17 -7.90 13.35
N TYR A 109 4.16 -7.14 12.93
CA TYR A 109 3.09 -7.62 12.05
C TYR A 109 3.54 -7.71 10.59
N ILE A 110 4.48 -6.85 10.18
CA ILE A 110 5.11 -6.87 8.87
C ILE A 110 6.64 -6.80 8.97
N ASP A 111 7.31 -7.11 7.88
CA ASP A 111 8.74 -6.88 7.67
C ASP A 111 9.00 -6.44 6.22
N PHE A 112 10.20 -5.93 5.96
CA PHE A 112 10.64 -5.53 4.62
C PHE A 112 11.88 -6.31 4.19
N GLY A 113 11.98 -6.63 2.91
CA GLY A 113 13.09 -7.40 2.33
C GLY A 113 13.70 -6.75 1.09
N ILE A 114 14.96 -7.09 0.81
CA ILE A 114 15.74 -6.60 -0.35
C ILE A 114 16.18 -7.73 -1.30
N THR A 115 15.90 -8.98 -0.93
CA THR A 115 16.32 -10.17 -1.67
C THR A 115 15.16 -10.68 -2.53
N PRO A 116 15.35 -10.86 -3.86
CA PRO A 116 14.34 -11.48 -4.71
C PRO A 116 14.00 -12.87 -4.18
N ARG A 117 12.71 -13.16 -3.98
CA ARG A 117 12.23 -14.44 -3.41
C ARG A 117 12.26 -15.63 -4.40
N SER A 118 13.27 -15.71 -5.28
CA SER A 118 13.28 -16.66 -6.40
C SER A 118 13.38 -18.14 -6.00
N GLU A 119 13.77 -18.47 -4.77
CA GLU A 119 14.02 -19.86 -4.35
C GLU A 119 12.96 -20.45 -3.39
N ASP A 120 12.30 -19.64 -2.56
CA ASP A 120 11.32 -20.09 -1.55
C ASP A 120 10.00 -19.29 -1.67
N LYS A 121 9.40 -19.28 -2.86
CA LYS A 121 8.18 -18.52 -3.14
C LYS A 121 7.08 -18.90 -2.13
N TYR A 122 6.70 -17.91 -1.31
CA TYR A 122 5.53 -17.86 -0.42
C TYR A 122 5.55 -18.66 0.89
N THR A 123 6.64 -19.34 1.26
CA THR A 123 6.66 -20.14 2.51
C THR A 123 7.50 -19.54 3.64
N ARG A 124 8.51 -18.73 3.29
CA ARG A 124 9.41 -18.11 4.27
C ARG A 124 9.28 -16.59 4.25
N THR A 125 9.03 -16.02 5.43
CA THR A 125 8.86 -14.57 5.62
C THR A 125 9.96 -13.94 6.49
N ASP A 126 10.74 -14.78 7.18
CA ASP A 126 11.82 -14.37 8.07
C ASP A 126 13.19 -14.68 7.46
N TYR A 127 13.86 -13.63 6.96
CA TYR A 127 15.21 -13.71 6.38
C TYR A 127 16.17 -12.84 7.19
N PRO A 128 17.44 -13.25 7.38
CA PRO A 128 18.44 -12.43 8.07
C PRO A 128 18.77 -11.14 7.29
N THR A 129 18.38 -11.06 6.02
CA THR A 129 18.50 -9.86 5.18
C THR A 129 17.30 -8.91 5.30
N ASN A 130 16.27 -9.25 6.10
CA ASN A 130 15.14 -8.37 6.32
C ASN A 130 15.54 -7.10 7.08
N LEU A 131 14.74 -6.05 6.92
CA LEU A 131 14.95 -4.75 7.54
C LEU A 131 15.00 -4.85 9.07
N SER A 132 14.19 -5.74 9.65
CA SER A 132 14.16 -5.97 11.10
C SER A 132 15.51 -6.35 11.72
N TYR A 133 16.46 -6.85 10.93
CA TYR A 133 17.81 -7.25 11.36
C TYR A 133 18.92 -6.29 10.89
N TYR A 134 18.60 -5.21 10.18
CA TYR A 134 19.62 -4.38 9.50
C TYR A 134 20.40 -3.42 10.42
N LYS A 135 19.75 -2.82 11.42
CA LYS A 135 20.37 -1.86 12.36
C LYS A 135 20.51 -2.46 13.76
N GLU A 136 21.07 -1.68 14.71
CA GLU A 136 21.24 -2.14 16.10
C GLU A 136 19.90 -2.54 16.73
N ASP A 137 18.83 -1.85 16.34
CA ASP A 137 17.47 -2.19 16.71
C ASP A 137 16.48 -1.87 15.58
N LYS A 138 15.28 -2.46 15.72
CA LYS A 138 14.19 -2.32 14.75
C LYS A 138 13.70 -0.88 14.61
N TYR A 139 13.78 -0.06 15.67
CA TYR A 139 13.36 1.33 15.62
C TYR A 139 14.31 2.19 14.78
N GLN A 140 15.63 2.00 14.92
CA GLN A 140 16.63 2.64 14.06
C GLN A 140 16.51 2.17 12.60
N ALA A 141 16.25 0.87 12.39
CA ALA A 141 16.01 0.34 11.05
C ALA A 141 14.78 1.02 10.40
N TRP A 142 13.69 1.18 11.16
CA TRP A 142 12.50 1.90 10.69
C TRP A 142 12.78 3.35 10.33
N ILE A 143 13.44 4.12 11.21
CA ILE A 143 13.77 5.53 10.94
C ILE A 143 14.56 5.65 9.64
N TYR A 144 15.63 4.86 9.51
CA TYR A 144 16.49 4.90 8.33
C TYR A 144 15.71 4.52 7.06
N PHE A 145 14.92 3.45 7.10
CA PHE A 145 14.10 3.04 5.96
C PHE A 145 13.05 4.09 5.60
N ARG A 146 12.30 4.60 6.58
CA ARG A 146 11.26 5.61 6.37
C ARG A 146 11.82 6.86 5.70
N ASP A 147 12.94 7.36 6.22
CA ASP A 147 13.53 8.61 5.75
C ASP A 147 14.11 8.46 4.34
N ASN A 148 14.57 7.27 3.96
CA ASN A 148 15.20 7.01 2.67
C ASN A 148 14.29 6.37 1.62
N PHE A 149 13.14 5.81 2.02
CA PHE A 149 12.19 5.15 1.12
C PHE A 149 10.92 5.98 0.93
N PHE A 150 10.23 6.31 2.02
CA PHE A 150 8.97 7.08 1.96
C PHE A 150 9.22 8.57 1.75
N TYR A 151 10.10 9.20 2.55
CA TYR A 151 10.29 10.66 2.50
C TYR A 151 11.12 11.15 1.31
N THR A 152 11.79 10.25 0.60
CA THR A 152 12.45 10.53 -0.69
C THR A 152 11.59 10.14 -1.89
N ASN A 153 10.40 9.57 -1.66
CA ASN A 153 9.56 8.98 -2.69
C ASN A 153 10.25 7.89 -3.52
N ALA A 154 11.20 7.15 -2.94
CA ALA A 154 11.89 6.08 -3.67
C ALA A 154 10.91 5.02 -4.20
N PHE A 155 9.85 4.74 -3.44
CA PHE A 155 8.80 3.81 -3.83
C PHE A 155 7.99 4.25 -5.08
N LEU A 156 8.01 5.54 -5.42
CA LEU A 156 7.32 6.12 -6.59
C LEU A 156 8.20 6.22 -7.85
N LYS A 157 9.47 5.78 -7.78
CA LYS A 157 10.37 5.86 -8.93
C LYS A 157 9.78 5.13 -10.13
N GLY A 158 9.67 5.84 -11.25
CA GLY A 158 9.25 5.29 -12.53
C GLY A 158 10.43 4.96 -13.44
N TYR A 159 10.12 4.53 -14.67
CA TYR A 159 11.11 4.16 -15.68
C TYR A 159 12.21 5.23 -15.91
N TYR A 160 11.84 6.51 -15.88
CA TYR A 160 12.77 7.61 -16.11
C TYR A 160 13.67 7.94 -14.90
N ASP A 161 13.31 7.44 -13.72
CA ASP A 161 14.07 7.63 -12.47
C ASP A 161 15.09 6.50 -12.24
N ASP A 162 15.09 5.46 -13.09
CA ASP A 162 15.99 4.32 -12.96
C ASP A 162 17.45 4.72 -13.18
N ILE A 163 18.32 4.20 -12.32
CA ILE A 163 19.76 4.26 -12.49
C ILE A 163 20.18 2.96 -13.19
N LEU A 164 20.66 3.11 -14.42
CA LEU A 164 21.10 1.99 -15.25
C LEU A 164 22.61 1.80 -15.12
N ILE A 165 23.05 0.59 -14.83
CA ILE A 165 24.47 0.23 -14.82
C ILE A 165 24.83 -0.39 -16.17
N TYR A 166 25.78 0.23 -16.87
CA TYR A 166 26.34 -0.25 -18.13
C TYR A 166 27.86 -0.14 -18.09
N LYS A 167 28.55 -1.28 -18.24
CA LYS A 167 30.03 -1.37 -18.18
C LYS A 167 30.62 -0.71 -16.93
N GLY A 168 29.98 -0.91 -15.78
CA GLY A 168 30.43 -0.39 -14.48
C GLY A 168 30.21 1.11 -14.27
N LYS A 169 29.42 1.77 -15.11
CA LYS A 169 29.05 3.19 -14.96
C LYS A 169 27.54 3.35 -14.87
N GLU A 170 27.11 4.33 -14.10
CA GLU A 170 25.72 4.72 -13.95
C GLU A 170 25.27 5.64 -15.09
N TYR A 171 24.03 5.42 -15.53
CA TYR A 171 23.35 6.21 -16.54
C TYR A 171 21.89 6.42 -16.12
N THR A 172 21.26 7.43 -16.70
CA THR A 172 19.81 7.58 -16.71
C THR A 172 19.28 7.10 -18.05
N ALA A 173 17.96 6.95 -18.20
CA ALA A 173 17.34 6.69 -19.49
C ALA A 173 17.78 7.69 -20.59
N ASN A 174 18.06 8.95 -20.20
CA ASN A 174 18.43 10.02 -21.13
C ASN A 174 19.94 10.08 -21.45
N THR A 175 20.79 9.52 -20.59
CA THR A 175 22.26 9.56 -20.76
C THR A 175 22.86 8.24 -21.24
N LEU A 176 22.07 7.17 -21.27
CA LEU A 176 22.51 5.86 -21.73
C LEU A 176 22.93 5.91 -23.22
N PRO A 177 24.13 5.41 -23.58
CA PRO A 177 24.55 5.32 -24.96
C PRO A 177 23.72 4.29 -25.74
N LYS A 178 23.64 4.45 -27.07
CA LYS A 178 23.02 3.44 -27.93
C LYS A 178 23.73 2.09 -27.77
N LEU A 179 22.98 1.10 -27.33
CA LEU A 179 23.48 -0.26 -27.11
C LEU A 179 23.75 -0.95 -28.45
N LYS A 180 24.86 -1.68 -28.52
CA LYS A 180 25.11 -2.61 -29.63
C LYS A 180 24.33 -3.90 -29.41
N LYS A 181 24.04 -4.62 -30.50
CA LYS A 181 23.38 -5.92 -30.43
C LYS A 181 24.13 -6.87 -29.48
N GLY A 182 23.42 -7.42 -28.49
CA GLY A 182 23.97 -8.36 -27.50
C GLY A 182 24.57 -7.70 -26.26
N GLU A 183 24.60 -6.37 -26.17
CA GLU A 183 24.97 -5.69 -24.93
C GLU A 183 23.80 -5.65 -23.95
N THR A 184 24.09 -5.84 -22.67
CA THR A 184 23.10 -5.81 -21.58
C THR A 184 23.28 -4.58 -20.71
N ILE A 185 22.16 -4.11 -20.18
CA ILE A 185 22.07 -3.05 -19.16
C ILE A 185 21.47 -3.67 -17.91
N HIS A 186 21.87 -3.15 -16.76
CA HIS A 186 21.35 -3.58 -15.48
C HIS A 186 20.55 -2.44 -14.85
N SER A 187 19.24 -2.64 -14.72
CA SER A 187 18.36 -1.73 -13.98
C SER A 187 18.66 -1.87 -12.49
N THR A 188 18.84 -0.77 -11.77
CA THR A 188 18.98 -0.85 -10.31
C THR A 188 17.62 -1.01 -9.63
N MET A 189 16.55 -0.52 -10.27
CA MET A 189 15.18 -0.66 -9.77
C MET A 189 14.68 -2.11 -9.77
N HIS A 190 15.00 -2.90 -10.79
CA HIS A 190 14.54 -4.29 -10.94
C HIS A 190 15.57 -5.33 -10.53
N SER A 191 16.54 -4.94 -9.70
CA SER A 191 17.65 -5.80 -9.26
C SER A 191 17.73 -5.89 -7.75
N ALA A 192 18.54 -6.84 -7.27
CA ALA A 192 18.78 -7.02 -5.84
C ALA A 192 19.21 -5.70 -5.18
N ALA A 193 18.49 -5.31 -4.12
CA ALA A 193 18.78 -4.12 -3.36
C ALA A 193 19.75 -4.40 -2.21
N SER A 194 20.30 -3.32 -1.63
CA SER A 194 21.07 -3.37 -0.39
C SER A 194 20.59 -2.25 0.52
N TRP A 195 20.48 -2.54 1.82
CA TRP A 195 20.11 -1.53 2.81
C TRP A 195 21.14 -0.37 2.90
N ASP A 196 22.37 -0.58 2.45
CA ASP A 196 23.41 0.45 2.44
C ASP A 196 23.38 1.36 1.20
N MET A 197 22.50 1.08 0.23
CA MET A 197 22.42 1.79 -1.05
C MET A 197 21.01 2.34 -1.33
N PRO A 198 20.47 3.24 -0.49
CA PRO A 198 19.10 3.76 -0.62
C PRO A 198 18.82 4.47 -1.95
N ARG A 199 19.84 5.01 -2.60
CA ARG A 199 19.71 5.64 -3.92
C ARG A 199 19.18 4.69 -4.99
N TYR A 200 19.39 3.38 -4.85
CA TYR A 200 18.90 2.36 -5.79
C TYR A 200 17.55 1.76 -5.40
N TRP A 201 17.01 2.07 -4.21
CA TRP A 201 15.72 1.53 -3.79
C TRP A 201 14.60 2.02 -4.69
N SER A 202 13.62 1.16 -4.90
CA SER A 202 12.35 1.45 -5.57
C SER A 202 11.25 0.53 -5.06
N GLY A 203 10.02 0.78 -5.48
CA GLY A 203 8.90 -0.12 -5.18
C GLY A 203 9.13 -1.54 -5.72
N TYR A 204 9.92 -1.71 -6.77
CA TYR A 204 10.16 -2.99 -7.45
C TYR A 204 11.24 -3.87 -6.80
N ASN A 205 12.12 -3.31 -5.95
CA ASN A 205 13.18 -4.08 -5.31
C ASN A 205 13.09 -4.13 -3.77
N ILE A 206 12.17 -3.36 -3.20
CA ILE A 206 11.79 -3.50 -1.80
C ILE A 206 10.54 -4.36 -1.72
N TRP A 207 10.62 -5.43 -0.94
CA TRP A 207 9.53 -6.35 -0.67
C TRP A 207 8.91 -6.01 0.67
N VAL A 208 7.61 -6.25 0.81
CA VAL A 208 6.90 -6.24 2.08
C VAL A 208 6.35 -7.64 2.34
N THR A 209 6.36 -8.06 3.61
CA THR A 209 5.81 -9.35 4.01
C THR A 209 4.97 -9.23 5.26
N ARG A 210 3.86 -9.95 5.29
CA ARG A 210 3.03 -10.12 6.48
C ARG A 210 3.58 -11.30 7.27
N THR A 211 3.90 -11.08 8.54
CA THR A 211 4.38 -12.15 9.42
C THR A 211 3.22 -13.04 9.86
N GLN A 212 3.48 -14.23 10.42
CA GLN A 212 2.42 -15.04 11.04
C GLN A 212 1.64 -14.26 12.11
N LYS A 213 2.34 -13.40 12.86
CA LYS A 213 1.72 -12.50 13.85
C LYS A 213 0.79 -11.48 13.17
N GLY A 214 1.21 -10.91 12.05
CA GLY A 214 0.40 -10.00 11.25
C GLY A 214 -0.81 -10.67 10.63
N THR A 215 -0.66 -11.87 10.07
CA THR A 215 -1.77 -12.65 9.51
C THR A 215 -2.81 -12.97 10.57
N LYS A 216 -2.36 -13.40 11.77
CA LYS A 216 -3.25 -13.63 12.90
C LYS A 216 -3.99 -12.37 13.33
N TYR A 217 -3.27 -11.25 13.44
CA TYR A 217 -3.86 -9.96 13.79
C TYR A 217 -4.93 -9.52 12.78
N LEU A 218 -4.61 -9.60 11.49
CA LEU A 218 -5.54 -9.25 10.41
C LEU A 218 -6.81 -10.11 10.48
N ARG A 219 -6.67 -11.44 10.42
CA ARG A 219 -7.80 -12.37 10.26
C ARG A 219 -8.65 -12.53 11.52
N GLU A 220 -8.04 -12.50 12.71
CA GLU A 220 -8.76 -12.79 13.95
C GLU A 220 -9.22 -11.52 14.69
N ILE A 221 -8.64 -10.36 14.40
CA ILE A 221 -8.90 -9.13 15.15
C ILE A 221 -9.38 -8.01 14.23
N LEU A 222 -8.59 -7.64 13.22
CA LEU A 222 -8.85 -6.45 12.42
C LEU A 222 -10.06 -6.63 11.48
N GLU A 223 -10.04 -7.65 10.62
CA GLU A 223 -11.13 -7.92 9.66
C GLU A 223 -12.49 -8.11 10.38
N PRO A 224 -12.60 -8.90 11.48
CA PRO A 224 -13.86 -9.03 12.19
C PRO A 224 -14.35 -7.71 12.82
N ARG A 225 -13.43 -6.88 13.33
CA ARG A 225 -13.75 -5.58 13.93
C ARG A 225 -14.27 -4.60 12.87
N VAL A 226 -13.56 -4.51 11.75
CA VAL A 226 -13.95 -3.68 10.59
C VAL A 226 -15.30 -4.15 10.03
N TYR A 227 -15.46 -5.46 9.77
CA TYR A 227 -16.72 -6.01 9.29
C TYR A 227 -17.88 -5.70 10.22
N ASN A 228 -17.76 -5.95 11.53
CA ASN A 228 -18.86 -5.71 12.46
C ASN A 228 -19.28 -4.24 12.53
N LYS A 229 -18.35 -3.33 12.28
CA LYS A 229 -18.57 -1.89 12.30
C LYS A 229 -19.36 -1.38 11.09
N TYR A 230 -19.10 -1.94 9.90
CA TYR A 230 -19.69 -1.47 8.64
C TYR A 230 -20.71 -2.42 7.98
N LYS A 231 -20.90 -3.65 8.48
CA LYS A 231 -21.76 -4.69 7.86
C LYS A 231 -23.22 -4.31 7.61
N ASP A 232 -23.75 -3.35 8.38
CA ASP A 232 -25.14 -2.89 8.30
C ASP A 232 -25.25 -1.54 7.55
N LEU A 233 -24.11 -1.03 7.04
CA LEU A 233 -24.06 0.21 6.27
C LEU A 233 -24.16 -0.10 4.78
N GLU A 234 -25.04 0.62 4.11
CA GLU A 234 -25.27 0.59 2.67
C GLU A 234 -25.21 2.01 2.12
N VAL A 235 -24.92 2.13 0.82
CA VAL A 235 -24.89 3.41 0.11
C VAL A 235 -25.64 3.31 -1.19
N GLU A 236 -26.38 4.37 -1.53
CA GLU A 236 -27.07 4.49 -2.80
C GLU A 236 -26.28 5.45 -3.70
N ILE A 237 -25.89 4.97 -4.87
CA ILE A 237 -25.06 5.71 -5.85
C ILE A 237 -25.80 5.81 -7.19
N ASP A 238 -25.71 6.97 -7.84
CA ASP A 238 -26.24 7.16 -9.20
C ASP A 238 -25.35 6.50 -10.27
N ASP A 239 -25.79 6.54 -11.53
CA ASP A 239 -25.03 6.02 -12.67
C ASP A 239 -23.76 6.83 -13.01
N LYS A 240 -23.51 7.93 -12.29
CA LYS A 240 -22.34 8.81 -12.43
C LYS A 240 -21.36 8.69 -11.26
N GLY A 241 -21.62 7.81 -10.29
CA GLY A 241 -20.77 7.62 -9.11
C GLY A 241 -21.03 8.61 -7.98
N ASN A 242 -22.11 9.41 -8.03
CA ASN A 242 -22.45 10.32 -6.95
C ASN A 242 -23.24 9.61 -5.85
N VAL A 243 -22.86 9.86 -4.60
CA VAL A 243 -23.61 9.38 -3.43
C VAL A 243 -24.93 10.14 -3.31
N LEU A 244 -26.04 9.40 -3.37
CA LEU A 244 -27.39 9.95 -3.17
C LEU A 244 -27.77 9.96 -1.69
N ARG A 245 -27.50 8.85 -0.98
CA ARG A 245 -27.67 8.75 0.48
C ARG A 245 -26.96 7.54 1.06
N TRP A 246 -26.70 7.61 2.35
CA TRP A 246 -26.27 6.49 3.19
C TRP A 246 -27.47 5.88 3.90
N ILE A 247 -27.49 4.55 4.00
CA ILE A 247 -28.58 3.77 4.60
C ILE A 247 -27.98 2.92 5.72
N GLY A 248 -28.61 2.94 6.89
CA GLY A 248 -28.10 2.29 8.10
C GLY A 248 -27.26 3.22 8.98
N GLU A 249 -26.70 2.66 10.05
CA GLU A 249 -25.85 3.39 11.00
C GLU A 249 -24.53 2.65 11.19
N ILE A 250 -23.45 3.39 11.37
CA ILE A 250 -22.17 2.80 11.78
C ILE A 250 -22.37 2.17 13.16
N ASN A 251 -22.17 0.85 13.24
CA ASN A 251 -22.16 0.15 14.50
C ASN A 251 -20.87 0.48 15.24
N ARG A 252 -20.89 1.57 15.99
CA ARG A 252 -19.86 1.82 17.01
C ARG A 252 -20.13 0.85 18.13
N ASP A 253 -19.20 -0.06 18.41
CA ASP A 253 -19.28 -1.07 19.46
C ASP A 253 -20.22 -0.63 20.57
N LYS A 254 -21.46 -1.17 20.55
CA LYS A 254 -22.40 -0.99 21.64
C LYS A 254 -21.75 -1.74 22.80
N LYS A 255 -20.97 -1.02 23.60
CA LYS A 255 -20.37 -1.54 24.84
C LYS A 255 -21.50 -2.23 25.61
N TYR A 256 -21.46 -3.56 25.64
CA TYR A 256 -22.08 -4.37 26.67
C TYR A 256 -21.05 -4.57 27.77
#